data_AF-A0A7Y2XZV6-F1
#
_entry.id   AF-A0A7Y2XZV6-F1
#
_cell.length_a   1.000
_cell.length_b   1.000
_cell.length_c   1.000
_cell.angle_alpha   90.00
_cell.angle_beta   90.00
_cell.angle_gamma   90.00
#
_symmetry.space_group_name_H-M   'P 1'
#
loop_
_entity.id
_entity.type
_entity.pdbx_description
1 polymer ?
#
loop_
_entity_poly.entity_id
_entity_poly.type
_entity_poly.pdbx_seq_one_letter_code
_entity_poly.pdbx_strand_id
1 'polypeptide(L)'
;IAMVGLEAANDNLPAVVAGDLNDVAWSTTTRRFQRLSGLLDPRVGRGFFNTFSATMPWMRWPLDHLFHDPKFRLIEMRRLTKVGSDHFPMWFVLALAKTEAKEASPGEADDGEAFEAKRMIVEEQKRDRGPIGSDWEDD
;
A
#
# COMPACT_ATOMS: atom_id res chain seq x y z
N ILE A 1 -0.49 6.42 6.46
CA ILE A 1 0.29 5.91 5.31
C ILE A 1 1.48 6.79 4.88
N ALA A 2 1.35 8.12 4.80
CA ALA A 2 2.45 8.99 4.34
C ALA A 2 3.74 8.86 5.19
N MET A 3 3.61 8.75 6.51
CA MET A 3 4.74 8.50 7.42
C MET A 3 5.50 7.21 7.07
N VAL A 4 4.78 6.09 6.91
CA VAL A 4 5.34 4.79 6.49
C VAL A 4 6.03 4.90 5.13
N GLY A 5 5.47 5.71 4.21
CA GLY A 5 6.09 5.94 2.91
C GLY A 5 7.44 6.64 3.01
N LEU A 6 7.54 7.65 3.89
CA LEU A 6 8.81 8.32 4.17
C LEU A 6 9.80 7.42 4.92
N GLU A 7 9.32 6.58 5.82
CA GLU A 7 10.16 5.60 6.53
C GLU A 7 10.77 4.60 5.55
N ALA A 8 9.95 4.00 4.68
CA ALA A 8 10.40 3.09 3.65
C ALA A 8 11.42 3.73 2.67
N ALA A 9 11.22 5.00 2.30
CA ALA A 9 12.16 5.71 1.42
C ALA A 9 13.53 5.98 2.05
N ASN A 10 13.59 6.10 3.38
CA ASN A 10 14.82 6.39 4.12
C ASN A 10 15.51 5.12 4.65
N ASP A 11 14.89 3.95 4.50
CA ASP A 11 15.49 2.67 4.87
C ASP A 11 16.49 2.20 3.80
N ASN A 12 17.60 1.60 4.24
CA ASN A 12 18.60 1.03 3.35
C ASN A 12 18.22 -0.39 2.88
N LEU A 13 17.27 -1.03 3.56
CA LEU A 13 16.79 -2.37 3.25
C LEU A 13 15.56 -2.31 2.33
N PRO A 14 15.41 -3.28 1.39
CA PRO A 14 14.21 -3.36 0.55
C PRO A 14 12.95 -3.57 1.39
N ALA A 15 11.98 -2.67 1.25
CA ALA A 15 10.75 -2.69 2.03
C ALA A 15 9.56 -3.33 1.28
N VAL A 16 8.64 -3.88 2.07
CA VAL A 16 7.29 -4.27 1.64
C VAL A 16 6.31 -3.62 2.62
N VAL A 17 5.33 -2.90 2.08
CA VAL A 17 4.26 -2.27 2.86
C VAL A 17 2.94 -2.90 2.45
N ALA A 18 2.23 -3.52 3.39
CA ALA A 18 0.95 -4.16 3.12
C ALA A 18 -0.09 -3.82 4.19
N GLY A 19 -1.35 -3.75 3.79
CA GLY A 19 -2.48 -3.51 4.69
C GLY A 19 -3.74 -3.04 3.98
N ASP A 20 -4.81 -2.93 4.76
CA ASP A 20 -6.03 -2.25 4.33
C ASP A 20 -5.83 -0.73 4.48
N LEU A 21 -5.90 -0.03 3.35
CA LEU A 21 -5.73 1.42 3.31
C LEU A 21 -7.06 2.15 3.16
N ASN A 22 -8.17 1.42 3.01
CA ASN A 22 -9.49 1.94 2.70
C ASN A 22 -9.48 2.96 1.55
N ASP A 23 -8.60 2.73 0.59
CA ASP A 23 -8.39 3.60 -0.55
C ASP A 23 -8.22 2.78 -1.83
N VAL A 24 -8.48 3.39 -2.98
CA VAL A 24 -8.40 2.71 -4.28
C VAL A 24 -7.05 2.97 -4.94
N ALA A 25 -6.58 2.03 -5.75
CA ALA A 25 -5.27 2.10 -6.41
C ALA A 25 -5.05 3.36 -7.27
N TRP A 26 -6.13 3.98 -7.76
CA TRP A 26 -6.10 5.21 -8.55
C TRP A 26 -6.40 6.48 -7.73
N SER A 27 -6.37 6.43 -6.41
CA SER A 27 -6.53 7.62 -5.59
C SER A 27 -5.31 8.54 -5.65
N THR A 28 -5.51 9.82 -5.34
CA THR A 28 -4.42 10.79 -5.17
C THR A 28 -3.48 10.38 -4.03
N THR A 29 -4.01 9.85 -2.93
CA THR A 29 -3.22 9.40 -1.78
C THR A 29 -2.32 8.21 -2.12
N THR A 30 -2.83 7.22 -2.86
CA THR A 30 -2.05 6.04 -3.28
C THR A 30 -0.93 6.43 -4.24
N ARG A 31 -1.19 7.34 -5.19
CA ARG A 31 -0.14 7.86 -6.08
C ARG A 31 0.91 8.66 -5.33
N ARG A 32 0.49 9.52 -4.41
CA ARG A 32 1.40 10.29 -3.55
C ARG A 32 2.26 9.37 -2.69
N PHE A 33 1.68 8.33 -2.11
CA PHE A 33 2.43 7.33 -1.34
C PHE A 33 3.51 6.66 -2.18
N GLN A 34 3.18 6.18 -3.38
CA GLN A 34 4.16 5.53 -4.26
C GLN A 34 5.29 6.49 -4.66
N ARG A 35 4.97 7.76 -5.00
CA ARG A 35 5.98 8.78 -5.33
C ARG A 35 6.90 9.14 -4.17
N LEU A 36 6.34 9.25 -2.96
CA LEU A 36 7.12 9.56 -1.76
C LEU A 36 8.00 8.39 -1.32
N SER A 37 7.49 7.17 -1.46
CA SER A 37 8.16 5.95 -0.98
C SER A 37 9.08 5.30 -2.01
N GLY A 38 8.86 5.57 -3.31
CA GLY A 38 9.48 4.83 -4.41
C GLY A 38 8.94 3.39 -4.58
N LEU A 39 8.00 2.95 -3.74
CA LEU A 39 7.46 1.60 -3.78
C LEU A 39 6.47 1.41 -4.93
N LEU A 40 6.41 0.18 -5.43
CA LEU A 40 5.64 -0.20 -6.60
C LEU A 40 4.36 -0.93 -6.20
N ASP A 41 3.25 -0.61 -6.87
CA ASP A 41 2.02 -1.38 -6.79
C ASP A 41 2.04 -2.54 -7.82
N PRO A 42 2.06 -3.81 -7.38
CA PRO A 42 2.09 -4.98 -8.27
C PRO A 42 0.81 -5.13 -9.10
N ARG A 43 -0.29 -4.48 -8.74
CA ARG A 43 -1.59 -4.59 -9.43
C ARG A 43 -1.66 -3.76 -10.70
N VAL A 44 -0.76 -2.79 -10.89
CA VAL A 44 -0.72 -1.95 -12.08
C VAL A 44 -0.64 -2.83 -13.34
N GLY A 45 -1.59 -2.64 -14.26
CA GLY A 45 -1.69 -3.40 -15.52
C GLY A 45 -2.26 -4.82 -15.40
N ARG A 46 -2.75 -5.27 -14.24
CA ARG A 46 -3.16 -6.68 -14.00
C ARG A 46 -4.64 -6.89 -13.66
N GLY A 47 -5.47 -5.86 -13.80
CA GLY A 47 -6.92 -5.93 -13.60
C GLY A 47 -7.37 -5.63 -12.17
N PHE A 48 -8.66 -5.85 -11.90
CA PHE A 48 -9.28 -5.53 -10.61
C PHE A 48 -9.18 -6.70 -9.63
N PHE A 49 -8.38 -6.51 -8.58
CA PHE A 49 -8.30 -7.41 -7.43
C PHE A 49 -9.19 -6.89 -6.30
N ASN A 50 -10.51 -7.08 -6.45
CA ASN A 50 -11.47 -6.60 -5.46
C ASN A 50 -11.41 -7.45 -4.19
N THR A 51 -10.92 -6.86 -3.12
CA THR A 51 -10.71 -7.53 -1.83
C THR A 51 -11.88 -7.33 -0.89
N PHE A 52 -12.54 -6.19 -0.92
CA PHE A 52 -13.83 -5.94 -0.27
C PHE A 52 -14.94 -5.92 -1.35
N SER A 53 -16.23 -6.10 -1.06
CA SER A 53 -16.81 -6.89 0.02
C SER A 53 -16.87 -8.37 -0.38
N ALA A 54 -16.43 -9.24 0.53
CA ALA A 54 -16.56 -10.69 0.42
C ALA A 54 -17.95 -11.21 0.78
N THR A 55 -18.84 -10.36 1.31
CA THR A 55 -20.23 -10.70 1.66
C THR A 55 -21.23 -10.21 0.62
N MET A 56 -20.97 -9.09 -0.06
CA MET A 56 -21.85 -8.51 -1.08
C MET A 56 -21.22 -8.52 -2.49
N PRO A 57 -21.61 -9.44 -3.39
CA PRO A 57 -21.01 -9.55 -4.72
C PRO A 57 -21.11 -8.29 -5.60
N TRP A 58 -22.13 -7.45 -5.38
CA TRP A 58 -22.37 -6.21 -6.12
C TRP A 58 -21.64 -4.97 -5.56
N MET A 59 -20.96 -5.09 -4.42
CA MET A 59 -20.25 -3.98 -3.79
C MET A 59 -18.78 -4.36 -3.58
N ARG A 60 -18.02 -4.36 -4.68
CA ARG A 60 -16.64 -4.86 -4.71
C ARG A 60 -15.61 -3.76 -5.02
N TRP A 61 -14.60 -3.62 -4.16
CA TRP A 61 -13.58 -2.58 -4.14
C TRP A 61 -12.18 -3.16 -3.78
N PRO A 62 -11.09 -2.66 -4.38
CA PRO A 62 -9.72 -3.09 -4.11
C PRO A 62 -9.08 -2.30 -2.96
N LEU A 63 -9.52 -2.56 -1.73
CA LEU A 63 -9.12 -1.77 -0.55
C LEU A 63 -7.81 -2.21 0.10
N ASP A 64 -7.38 -3.46 -0.13
CA ASP A 64 -6.14 -4.00 0.39
C ASP A 64 -5.00 -3.83 -0.62
N HIS A 65 -3.87 -3.33 -0.13
CA HIS A 65 -2.71 -3.00 -0.94
C HIS A 65 -1.49 -3.76 -0.46
N LEU A 66 -0.61 -4.06 -1.41
CA LEU A 66 0.77 -4.40 -1.15
C LEU A 66 1.61 -3.50 -2.04
N PHE A 67 2.58 -2.79 -1.48
CA PHE A 67 3.61 -2.06 -2.21
C PHE A 67 4.95 -2.68 -1.91
N HIS A 68 5.83 -2.75 -2.90
CA HIS A 68 7.15 -3.37 -2.73
C HIS A 68 8.27 -2.54 -3.36
N ASP A 69 9.47 -2.68 -2.81
CA ASP A 69 10.69 -2.08 -3.36
C ASP A 69 10.96 -2.59 -4.80
N PRO A 70 11.52 -1.76 -5.70
CA PRO A 70 11.90 -2.15 -7.06
C PRO A 70 12.84 -3.36 -7.15
N LYS A 71 13.57 -3.70 -6.08
CA LYS A 71 14.42 -4.91 -5.99
C LYS A 71 13.60 -6.19 -5.89
N PHE A 72 12.31 -6.14 -5.55
CA PHE A 72 11.43 -7.29 -5.61
C PHE A 72 10.89 -7.53 -7.02
N ARG A 73 10.70 -8.80 -7.38
CA ARG A 73 9.98 -9.24 -8.58
C ARG A 73 8.73 -9.98 -8.17
N LEU A 74 7.61 -9.58 -8.77
CA LEU A 74 6.37 -10.31 -8.63
C LEU A 74 6.44 -11.64 -9.39
N ILE A 75 6.37 -12.74 -8.66
CA ILE A 75 6.31 -14.10 -9.22
C ILE A 75 4.86 -14.56 -9.36
N GLU A 76 4.05 -14.32 -8.33
CA GLU A 76 2.65 -14.73 -8.31
C GLU A 76 1.81 -13.69 -7.56
N MET A 77 0.59 -13.47 -8.03
CA MET A 77 -0.43 -12.68 -7.34
C MET A 77 -1.79 -13.34 -7.54
N ARG A 78 -2.51 -13.58 -6.45
CA ARG A 78 -3.85 -14.18 -6.50
C ARG A 78 -4.73 -13.70 -5.36
N ARG A 79 -5.99 -13.42 -5.66
CA ARG A 79 -7.03 -13.30 -4.63
C ARG A 79 -7.53 -14.69 -4.23
N LEU A 80 -7.49 -15.00 -2.94
CA LEU A 80 -7.92 -16.28 -2.39
C LEU A 80 -9.44 -16.32 -2.15
N THR A 81 -9.93 -17.50 -1.78
CA THR A 81 -11.32 -17.70 -1.38
C THR A 81 -11.63 -17.01 -0.06
N LYS A 82 -12.90 -16.70 0.19
CA LYS A 82 -13.36 -16.10 1.46
C LYS A 82 -13.01 -17.02 2.64
N VAL A 83 -12.52 -16.44 3.73
CA VAL A 83 -12.10 -17.16 4.96
C VAL A 83 -12.88 -16.75 6.22
N GLY A 84 -14.08 -16.19 6.06
CA GLY A 84 -14.91 -15.72 7.17
C GLY A 84 -14.83 -14.21 7.43
N SER A 85 -13.85 -13.52 6.87
CA SER A 85 -13.78 -12.05 6.82
C SER A 85 -14.70 -11.46 5.72
N ASP A 86 -15.02 -10.18 5.85
CA ASP A 86 -15.62 -9.33 4.83
C ASP A 86 -14.61 -8.88 3.76
N HIS A 87 -13.32 -9.18 3.94
CA HIS A 87 -12.27 -9.07 2.92
C HIS A 87 -11.85 -10.46 2.38
N PHE A 88 -11.46 -10.50 1.10
CA PHE A 88 -10.79 -11.64 0.48
C PHE A 88 -9.27 -11.54 0.73
N PRO A 89 -8.61 -12.61 1.19
CA PRO A 89 -7.16 -12.60 1.34
C PRO A 89 -6.46 -12.43 -0.01
N MET A 90 -5.35 -11.71 -0.01
CA MET A 90 -4.46 -11.58 -1.15
C MET A 90 -3.19 -12.38 -0.92
N TRP A 91 -2.82 -13.18 -1.93
CA TRP A 91 -1.61 -13.98 -1.98
C TRP A 91 -0.61 -13.33 -2.92
N PHE A 92 0.63 -13.19 -2.46
CA PHE A 92 1.73 -12.64 -3.21
C PHE A 92 2.97 -13.51 -3.04
N VAL A 93 3.68 -13.77 -4.14
CA VAL A 93 5.02 -14.36 -4.13
C VAL A 93 5.97 -13.35 -4.73
N LEU A 94 6.95 -12.92 -3.94
CA LEU A 94 7.97 -11.96 -4.34
C LEU A 94 9.34 -12.61 -4.30
N ALA A 95 10.17 -12.32 -5.31
CA ALA A 95 11.58 -12.71 -5.32
C ALA A 95 12.46 -11.47 -5.15
N LEU A 96 13.34 -11.47 -4.15
CA LEU A 96 14.33 -10.42 -3.98
C LEU A 96 15.46 -10.61 -5.01
N ALA A 97 15.65 -9.62 -5.88
CA ALA A 97 16.67 -9.61 -6.91
C ALA A 97 17.83 -8.68 -6.53
N LYS A 98 19.01 -8.96 -7.10
CA LYS A 98 20.20 -8.09 -6.96
C LYS A 98 20.11 -6.79 -7.75
N THR A 99 19.16 -6.71 -8.68
CA THR A 99 18.94 -5.55 -9.55
C THR A 99 17.51 -5.07 -9.42
N GLU A 100 17.27 -3.80 -9.72
CA GLU A 100 15.93 -3.23 -9.76
C GLU A 100 15.16 -3.67 -11.01
N ALA A 101 13.84 -3.72 -10.90
CA ALA A 101 12.96 -3.99 -12.03
C ALA A 101 13.03 -2.81 -13.01
N LYS A 102 13.24 -3.09 -14.31
CA LYS A 102 13.42 -2.05 -15.33
C LYS A 102 12.18 -1.21 -15.62
N GLU A 103 10.99 -1.65 -15.20
CA GLU A 103 9.73 -1.21 -15.82
C GLU A 103 8.75 -0.48 -14.91
N ALA A 104 9.11 -0.16 -13.67
CA ALA A 104 8.17 0.53 -12.80
C ALA A 104 8.91 1.55 -11.92
N SER A 105 8.69 2.82 -12.24
CA SER A 105 8.92 3.93 -11.32
C SER A 105 7.60 4.68 -11.18
N PRO A 106 7.17 5.01 -9.95
CA PRO A 106 5.97 5.82 -9.73
C PRO A 106 6.17 7.30 -10.07
N GLY A 107 7.38 7.68 -10.54
CA GLY A 107 7.83 9.06 -10.65
C GLY A 107 8.34 9.60 -9.32
N GLU A 108 8.95 10.78 -9.34
CA GLU A 108 9.38 11.47 -8.13
C GLU A 108 8.23 12.31 -7.56
N ALA A 109 8.16 12.39 -6.23
CA ALA A 109 7.29 13.36 -5.57
C ALA A 109 7.83 14.77 -5.78
N ASP A 110 6.97 15.74 -6.05
CA ASP A 110 7.37 17.14 -6.08
C ASP A 110 7.52 17.73 -4.66
N ASP A 111 8.19 18.87 -4.56
CA ASP A 111 8.43 19.57 -3.28
C ASP A 111 7.13 19.90 -2.55
N GLY A 112 6.04 20.14 -3.29
CA GLY A 112 4.71 20.41 -2.74
C GLY A 112 4.09 19.17 -2.11
N GLU A 113 4.14 18.02 -2.80
CA GLU A 113 3.67 16.73 -2.29
C GLU A 113 4.42 16.31 -1.01
N ALA A 114 5.74 16.50 -0.99
CA ALA A 114 6.56 16.22 0.18
C ALA A 114 6.26 17.16 1.36
N PHE A 115 6.06 18.45 1.08
CA PHE A 115 5.67 19.44 2.10
C PHE A 115 4.29 19.11 2.69
N GLU A 116 3.30 18.82 1.85
CA GLU A 116 1.96 18.45 2.29
C GLU A 116 1.96 17.18 3.13
N ALA A 117 2.73 16.16 2.74
CA ALA A 117 2.88 14.92 3.50
C ALA A 117 3.42 15.19 4.91
N LYS A 118 4.49 15.99 5.02
CA LYS A 118 5.07 16.38 6.31
C LYS A 118 4.07 17.17 7.16
N ARG A 119 3.34 18.12 6.54
CA ARG A 119 2.30 18.90 7.24
C ARG A 119 1.20 17.99 7.80
N MET A 120 0.67 17.07 7.00
CA MET A 120 -0.37 16.13 7.43
C MET A 120 0.08 15.24 8.58
N ILE A 121 1.33 14.77 8.56
CA ILE A 121 1.90 13.96 9.65
C ILE A 121 1.93 14.76 10.95
N VAL A 122 2.43 15.99 10.92
CA VAL A 122 2.51 16.86 12.11
C VAL A 122 1.13 17.21 12.64
N GLU A 123 0.16 17.46 11.77
CA GLU A 123 -1.22 17.74 12.18
C GLU A 123 -1.89 16.52 12.82
N GLU A 124 -1.68 15.32 12.29
CA GLU A 124 -2.26 14.10 12.85
C GLU A 124 -1.62 13.73 14.20
N GLN A 125 -0.30 13.88 14.34
CA GLN A 125 0.42 13.63 15.60
C GLN A 125 -0.01 14.57 16.75
N LYS A 126 -0.60 15.72 16.44
CA LYS A 126 -1.15 16.66 17.44
C LYS A 126 -2.55 16.27 17.91
N ARG A 127 -3.23 15.35 17.23
CA ARG A 127 -4.58 14.94 17.61
C ARG A 127 -4.51 14.00 18.79
N ASP A 128 -5.38 14.22 19.75
CA ASP A 128 -5.53 13.35 20.93
C ASP A 128 -6.44 12.17 20.59
N ARG A 129 -5.98 11.33 19.66
CA ARG A 129 -6.61 10.06 19.31
C ARG A 129 -5.56 9.02 18.92
N GLY A 130 -5.81 7.77 19.29
CA GLY A 130 -5.01 6.65 18.83
C GLY A 130 -5.21 6.37 17.33
N PRO A 131 -4.31 5.58 16.72
CA PRO A 131 -4.56 5.00 15.40
C PRO A 131 -5.90 4.25 15.39
N ILE A 132 -6.65 4.40 14.30
CA ILE A 132 -7.89 3.62 14.13
C ILE A 132 -7.49 2.16 13.89
N GLY A 133 -8.13 1.22 14.58
CA GLY A 133 -7.89 -0.22 14.40
C GLY A 133 -6.76 -0.79 15.26
N SER A 134 -6.32 -0.09 16.32
CA SER A 134 -5.38 -0.64 17.31
C SER A 134 -6.07 -1.41 18.45
N ASP A 135 -7.40 -1.40 18.49
CA ASP A 135 -8.23 -2.06 19.51
C ASP A 135 -8.08 -3.59 19.54
N TRP A 136 -7.55 -4.18 18.47
CA TRP A 136 -7.31 -5.62 18.33
C TRP A 136 -6.01 -6.09 18.99
N GLU A 137 -5.15 -5.19 19.43
CA GLU A 137 -3.89 -5.53 20.13
C GLU A 137 -4.07 -5.65 21.65
N ASP A 138 -5.22 -5.20 22.17
CA ASP A 138 -5.54 -5.17 23.60
C ASP A 138 -6.31 -6.41 24.10
N ASP A 139 -6.67 -7.34 23.19
CA ASP A 139 -7.38 -8.62 23.43
C ASP A 139 -6.45 -9.85 23.28
#